data_AF-A0AAV6AZB2-F1
#
_entry.id   AF-A0AAV6AZB2-F1
#
_cell.length_a   1.000
_cell.length_b   1.000
_cell.length_c   1.000
_cell.angle_alpha   90.00
_cell.angle_beta   90.00
_cell.angle_gamma   90.00
#
_symmetry.space_group_name_H-M   'P 1'
#
loop_
_entity.id
_entity.type
_entity.pdbx_description
1 polymer ?
#
loop_
_entity_poly.entity_id
_entity_poly.type
_entity_poly.pdbx_seq_one_letter_code
_entity_poly.pdbx_strand_id
1 'polypeptide(L)'
;MEPTYTILGADNAQYGPVTADELRAWIRDGRVVGATQIWRSDTPNWVAASALPELGIAAPTAVAAGVAQAPITHPSAGLTPELEKRIRSGASWFYWIAGFSVINTVTLLSGSNWGFALGLGITRLFDVFALNSQGGAKIFWLALDFGTLLALVFLGFLAGKRHTWAFLAGLILLALDSVLTGFLQMWISLALHVFALFAIFAGFKACRASRA
;
A
#
# COMPACT_ATOMS: atom_id res chain seq x y z
N MET A 1 42.31 15.94 -11.93
CA MET A 1 41.12 15.89 -11.05
C MET A 1 41.03 14.47 -10.56
N GLU A 2 41.08 14.22 -9.26
CA GLU A 2 40.91 12.86 -8.75
C GLU A 2 39.45 12.43 -8.91
N PRO A 3 39.18 11.19 -9.37
CA PRO A 3 37.81 10.70 -9.50
C PRO A 3 37.17 10.64 -8.11
N THR A 4 35.92 11.06 -8.01
CA THR A 4 35.14 10.95 -6.77
C THR A 4 34.11 9.83 -6.90
N TYR A 5 33.84 9.15 -5.79
CA TYR A 5 33.05 7.93 -5.73
C TYR A 5 31.78 8.15 -4.91
N THR A 6 30.67 7.64 -5.40
CA THR A 6 29.41 7.56 -4.65
C THR A 6 29.06 6.09 -4.46
N ILE A 7 28.67 5.70 -3.25
CA ILE A 7 28.37 4.32 -2.90
C ILE A 7 26.88 4.19 -2.63
N LEU A 8 26.29 3.07 -3.06
CA LEU A 8 24.97 2.67 -2.63
C LEU A 8 25.07 1.72 -1.43
N GLY A 9 24.63 2.17 -0.26
CA GLY A 9 24.59 1.37 0.95
C GLY A 9 23.56 0.23 0.86
N ALA A 10 23.66 -0.75 1.77
CA ALA A 10 22.67 -1.84 1.87
C ALA A 10 21.24 -1.34 2.24
N ASP A 11 21.14 -0.11 2.69
CA ASP A 11 19.93 0.65 3.01
C ASP A 11 19.34 1.40 1.80
N ASN A 12 19.89 1.23 0.59
CA ASN A 12 19.58 2.02 -0.61
C ASN A 12 19.83 3.53 -0.49
N ALA A 13 20.57 3.97 0.53
CA ALA A 13 20.99 5.37 0.62
C ALA A 13 22.30 5.58 -0.15
N GLN A 14 22.42 6.75 -0.77
CA GLN A 14 23.62 7.16 -1.50
C GLN A 14 24.56 7.90 -0.55
N TYR A 15 25.80 7.41 -0.45
CA TYR A 15 26.84 8.00 0.37
C TYR A 15 27.97 8.48 -0.54
N GLY A 16 28.19 9.79 -0.56
CA GLY A 16 29.19 10.43 -1.40
C GLY A 16 29.02 11.95 -1.46
N PRO A 17 29.95 12.65 -2.11
CA PRO A 17 31.06 12.11 -2.88
C PRO A 17 32.33 11.90 -2.00
N VAL A 18 32.91 10.69 -2.01
CA VAL A 18 34.11 10.32 -1.23
C VAL A 18 35.31 10.04 -2.13
N THR A 19 36.54 10.20 -1.60
CA THR A 19 37.78 9.94 -2.34
C THR A 19 38.10 8.44 -2.40
N ALA A 20 39.00 8.04 -3.31
CA ALA A 20 39.45 6.65 -3.42
C ALA A 20 40.06 6.13 -2.11
N ASP A 21 40.80 6.98 -1.38
CA ASP A 21 41.45 6.60 -0.12
C ASP A 21 40.44 6.35 1.01
N GLU A 22 39.40 7.17 1.08
CA GLU A 22 38.31 7.03 2.04
C GLU A 22 37.47 5.78 1.76
N LEU A 23 37.19 5.53 0.47
CA LEU A 23 36.52 4.31 0.03
C LEU A 23 37.32 3.04 0.38
N ARG A 24 38.66 3.06 0.23
CA ARG A 24 39.54 1.95 0.67
C ARG A 24 39.55 1.76 2.19
N ALA A 25 39.36 2.82 2.98
CA ALA A 25 39.19 2.69 4.43
C ALA A 25 37.90 1.94 4.77
N TRP A 26 36.78 2.25 4.09
CA TRP A 26 35.50 1.55 4.31
C TRP A 26 35.51 0.10 3.83
N ILE A 27 36.31 -0.23 2.81
CA ILE A 27 36.55 -1.61 2.38
C ILE A 27 37.35 -2.37 3.45
N ARG A 28 38.39 -1.75 4.04
CA ARG A 28 39.16 -2.35 5.15
C ARG A 28 38.30 -2.56 6.40
N ASP A 29 37.40 -1.63 6.67
CA ASP A 29 36.43 -1.72 7.78
C ASP A 29 35.29 -2.74 7.51
N GLY A 30 35.27 -3.38 6.34
CA GLY A 30 34.25 -4.36 5.95
C GLY A 30 32.86 -3.78 5.68
N ARG A 31 32.74 -2.45 5.60
CA ARG A 31 31.48 -1.74 5.34
C ARG A 31 31.09 -1.78 3.86
N VAL A 32 32.09 -1.92 2.98
CA VAL A 32 31.92 -2.01 1.53
C VAL A 32 32.49 -3.36 1.09
N VAL A 33 31.67 -4.16 0.43
CA VAL A 33 32.02 -5.50 -0.07
C VAL A 33 32.13 -5.48 -1.59
N GLY A 34 32.72 -6.52 -2.20
CA GLY A 34 32.92 -6.57 -3.65
C GLY A 34 31.66 -6.38 -4.49
N ALA A 35 30.49 -6.78 -3.96
CA ALA A 35 29.20 -6.62 -4.63
C ALA A 35 28.56 -5.22 -4.47
N THR A 36 29.12 -4.35 -3.64
CA THR A 36 28.57 -3.00 -3.40
C THR A 36 28.67 -2.16 -4.67
N GLN A 37 27.59 -1.46 -5.04
CA GLN A 37 27.57 -0.62 -6.22
C GLN A 37 28.23 0.74 -5.94
N ILE A 38 29.12 1.12 -6.85
CA ILE A 38 29.89 2.35 -6.79
C ILE A 38 29.71 3.10 -8.11
N TRP A 39 29.33 4.36 -8.02
CA TRP A 39 29.30 5.27 -9.14
C TRP A 39 30.56 6.13 -9.13
N ARG A 40 31.35 6.02 -10.18
CA ARG A 40 32.55 6.84 -10.40
C ARG A 40 32.16 8.03 -11.26
N SER A 41 32.62 9.23 -10.88
CA SER A 41 32.25 10.51 -11.53
C SER A 41 32.55 10.61 -13.04
N ASP A 42 33.36 9.71 -13.58
CA ASP A 42 33.77 9.61 -14.98
C ASP A 42 33.09 8.46 -15.73
N THR A 43 32.26 7.65 -15.05
CA THR A 43 31.49 6.56 -15.63
C THR A 43 29.99 6.89 -15.62
N PRO A 44 29.25 6.62 -16.71
CA PRO A 44 27.80 6.87 -16.73
C PRO A 44 26.99 5.83 -15.96
N ASN A 45 27.62 4.77 -15.45
CA ASN A 45 26.94 3.58 -14.93
C ASN A 45 27.46 3.22 -13.53
N TRP A 46 26.62 2.58 -12.71
CA TRP A 46 27.03 1.97 -11.45
C TRP A 46 27.85 0.70 -11.70
N VAL A 47 29.00 0.58 -11.03
CA VAL A 47 29.96 -0.51 -11.18
C VAL A 47 30.16 -1.20 -9.83
N ALA A 48 30.25 -2.52 -9.79
CA ALA A 48 30.53 -3.25 -8.55
C ALA A 48 31.94 -2.93 -8.02
N ALA A 49 32.11 -2.82 -6.70
CA ALA A 49 33.40 -2.52 -6.09
C ALA A 49 34.51 -3.51 -6.49
N SER A 50 34.19 -4.78 -6.71
CA SER A 50 35.13 -5.82 -7.17
C SER A 50 35.56 -5.66 -8.63
N ALA A 51 34.86 -4.86 -9.43
CA ALA A 51 35.20 -4.60 -10.83
C ALA A 51 36.20 -3.43 -10.97
N LEU A 52 36.58 -2.78 -9.87
CA LEU A 52 37.56 -1.69 -9.82
C LEU A 52 38.86 -2.22 -9.18
N PRO A 53 39.88 -2.61 -9.98
CA PRO A 53 41.15 -3.10 -9.46
C PRO A 53 41.85 -2.09 -8.54
N GLU A 54 41.59 -0.79 -8.73
CA GLU A 54 42.14 0.30 -7.92
C GLU A 54 41.67 0.30 -6.44
N LEU A 55 40.62 -0.46 -6.12
CA LEU A 55 40.09 -0.61 -4.77
C LEU A 55 40.73 -1.77 -3.98
N GLY A 56 41.61 -2.55 -4.61
CA GLY A 56 42.38 -3.61 -3.95
C GLY A 56 41.54 -4.82 -3.52
N ILE A 57 40.29 -4.94 -3.98
CA ILE A 57 39.45 -6.11 -3.75
C ILE A 57 39.90 -7.20 -4.74
N ALA A 58 40.42 -8.31 -4.21
CA ALA A 58 40.85 -9.44 -5.04
C ALA A 58 39.66 -9.95 -5.86
N ALA A 59 39.80 -9.91 -7.19
CA ALA A 59 38.82 -10.48 -8.10
C ALA A 59 38.61 -11.97 -7.76
N PRO A 60 37.37 -12.47 -7.63
CA PRO A 60 37.16 -13.90 -7.53
C PRO A 60 37.69 -14.54 -8.82
N THR A 61 38.62 -15.47 -8.67
CA THR A 61 39.24 -16.20 -9.77
C THR A 61 38.13 -16.94 -10.52
N ALA A 62 37.81 -16.50 -11.73
CA ALA A 62 36.72 -17.03 -12.53
C ALA A 62 37.07 -18.45 -13.02
N VAL A 63 36.52 -19.47 -12.36
CA VAL A 63 36.37 -20.81 -12.98
C VAL A 63 35.12 -20.76 -13.85
N ALA A 64 35.31 -20.90 -15.15
CA ALA A 64 34.24 -20.99 -16.14
C ALA A 64 33.56 -22.37 -16.07
N ALA A 65 32.28 -22.42 -15.69
CA ALA A 65 31.30 -23.40 -16.17
C ALA A 65 29.90 -23.06 -15.64
N GLY A 66 28.96 -22.82 -16.56
CA GLY A 66 27.53 -22.79 -16.28
C GLY A 66 26.96 -21.38 -16.16
N VAL A 67 25.94 -21.12 -16.97
CA VAL A 67 24.98 -20.03 -16.81
C VAL A 67 24.24 -20.27 -15.48
N ALA A 68 24.91 -20.05 -14.36
CA ALA A 68 24.23 -19.77 -13.12
C ALA A 68 23.78 -18.32 -13.26
N GLN A 69 22.56 -18.14 -13.81
CA GLN A 69 21.78 -16.98 -13.45
C GLN A 69 21.95 -16.86 -11.93
N ALA A 70 22.62 -15.79 -11.47
CA ALA A 70 22.52 -15.41 -10.07
C ALA A 70 21.04 -15.55 -9.73
N PRO A 71 20.65 -16.18 -8.61
CA PRO A 71 19.29 -15.99 -8.18
C PRO A 71 19.13 -14.48 -8.18
N ILE A 72 18.30 -13.97 -9.09
CA ILE A 72 17.53 -12.78 -8.80
C ILE A 72 16.97 -13.19 -7.46
N THR A 73 17.57 -12.65 -6.41
CA THR A 73 16.98 -12.67 -5.09
C THR A 73 15.73 -11.84 -5.31
N HIS A 74 14.69 -12.48 -5.87
CA HIS A 74 13.34 -12.25 -5.47
C HIS A 74 13.45 -12.11 -3.96
N PRO A 75 13.10 -10.95 -3.40
CA PRO A 75 13.04 -10.79 -1.95
C PRO A 75 12.40 -12.08 -1.42
N SER A 76 13.18 -12.84 -0.64
CA SER A 76 12.73 -14.11 -0.06
C SER A 76 11.35 -13.86 0.53
N ALA A 77 10.40 -14.74 0.21
CA ALA A 77 8.97 -14.68 0.51
C ALA A 77 8.68 -14.34 1.98
N GLY A 78 8.85 -13.07 2.29
CA GLY A 78 8.86 -12.47 3.60
C GLY A 78 8.28 -11.09 3.41
N LEU A 79 7.20 -10.83 4.12
CA LEU A 79 6.42 -9.62 4.04
C LEU A 79 7.30 -8.39 4.25
N THR A 80 7.63 -7.67 3.18
CA THR A 80 8.36 -6.41 3.33
C THR A 80 7.51 -5.42 4.14
N PRO A 81 8.11 -4.54 4.96
CA PRO A 81 7.38 -3.51 5.71
C PRO A 81 6.46 -2.66 4.83
N GLU A 82 6.87 -2.42 3.58
CA GLU A 82 6.11 -1.69 2.58
C GLU A 82 4.86 -2.46 2.13
N LEU A 83 4.97 -3.79 1.99
CA LEU A 83 3.86 -4.65 1.61
C LEU A 83 2.81 -4.70 2.72
N GLU A 84 3.25 -4.86 3.97
CA GLU A 84 2.37 -4.80 5.14
C GLU A 84 1.67 -3.45 5.24
N LYS A 85 2.42 -2.35 5.05
CA LYS A 85 1.86 -1.00 5.07
C LYS A 85 0.76 -0.83 4.02
N ARG A 86 0.97 -1.36 2.80
CA ARG A 86 -0.04 -1.33 1.72
C ARG A 86 -1.27 -2.17 2.03
N ILE A 87 -1.08 -3.36 2.62
CA ILE A 87 -2.20 -4.22 3.06
C ILE A 87 -3.02 -3.48 4.12
N ARG A 88 -2.35 -2.92 5.14
CA ARG A 88 -3.01 -2.17 6.22
C ARG A 88 -3.70 -0.92 5.72
N SER A 89 -3.06 -0.15 4.83
CA SER A 89 -3.69 1.04 4.25
C SER A 89 -4.95 0.67 3.48
N GLY A 90 -4.90 -0.39 2.66
CA GLY A 90 -6.07 -0.88 1.94
C GLY A 90 -7.18 -1.36 2.89
N ALA A 91 -6.85 -2.15 3.91
CA ALA A 91 -7.81 -2.64 4.89
C ALA A 91 -8.43 -1.51 5.74
N SER A 92 -7.67 -0.43 6.00
CA SER A 92 -8.15 0.70 6.79
C SER A 92 -9.32 1.45 6.16
N TRP A 93 -9.44 1.40 4.83
CA TRP A 93 -10.52 2.07 4.10
C TRP A 93 -11.91 1.55 4.47
N PHE A 94 -12.05 0.27 4.81
CA PHE A 94 -13.31 -0.27 5.28
C PHE A 94 -13.80 0.41 6.56
N TYR A 95 -12.89 0.71 7.49
CA TYR A 95 -13.22 1.41 8.74
C TYR A 95 -13.49 2.89 8.51
N TRP A 96 -12.75 3.55 7.61
CA TRP A 96 -13.02 4.94 7.25
C TRP A 96 -14.43 5.10 6.66
N ILE A 97 -14.80 4.23 5.71
CA ILE A 97 -16.14 4.23 5.11
C ILE A 97 -17.22 3.98 6.19
N ALA A 98 -17.01 3.00 7.06
CA ALA A 98 -17.93 2.74 8.17
C ALA A 98 -18.06 3.95 9.11
N GLY A 99 -16.94 4.62 9.43
CA GLY A 99 -16.91 5.82 10.26
C GLY A 99 -17.68 6.99 9.65
N PHE A 100 -17.51 7.24 8.36
CA PHE A 100 -18.29 8.27 7.65
C PHE A 100 -19.79 7.94 7.65
N SER A 101 -20.15 6.65 7.56
CA SER A 101 -21.53 6.20 7.68
C SER A 101 -22.13 6.51 9.05
N VAL A 102 -21.41 6.21 10.14
CA VAL A 102 -21.85 6.54 11.51
C VAL A 102 -22.11 8.03 11.67
N ILE A 103 -21.17 8.86 11.20
CA ILE A 103 -21.30 10.33 11.27
C ILE A 103 -22.59 10.78 10.57
N ASN A 104 -22.90 10.18 9.42
CA ASN A 104 -24.09 10.49 8.65
C ASN A 104 -25.38 10.10 9.41
N THR A 105 -25.47 8.88 9.95
CA THR A 105 -26.62 8.41 10.74
C THR A 105 -26.82 9.25 12.00
N VAL A 106 -25.75 9.60 12.72
CA VAL A 106 -25.83 10.46 13.92
C VAL A 106 -26.31 11.87 13.57
N THR A 107 -25.83 12.44 12.47
CA THR A 107 -26.24 13.78 12.03
C THR A 107 -27.73 13.80 11.69
N LEU A 108 -28.21 12.74 11.04
CA LEU A 108 -29.63 12.57 10.75
C LEU A 108 -30.48 12.45 12.01
N LEU A 109 -30.07 11.60 12.97
CA LEU A 109 -30.78 11.42 14.23
C LEU A 109 -30.81 12.69 15.09
N SER A 110 -29.83 13.57 14.94
CA SER A 110 -29.77 14.86 15.63
C SER A 110 -30.76 15.90 15.07
N GLY A 111 -31.54 15.55 14.03
CA GLY A 111 -32.47 16.47 13.37
C GLY A 111 -31.77 17.54 12.52
N SER A 112 -30.47 17.37 12.24
CA SER A 112 -29.71 18.30 11.43
C SER A 112 -30.00 18.06 9.95
N ASN A 113 -30.34 19.13 9.22
CA ASN A 113 -30.49 19.10 7.76
C ASN A 113 -29.14 19.14 7.03
N TRP A 114 -28.03 19.22 7.78
CA TRP A 114 -26.68 19.18 7.23
C TRP A 114 -26.33 17.74 6.81
N GLY A 115 -26.76 17.34 5.62
CA GLY A 115 -26.45 16.02 5.09
C GLY A 115 -24.97 15.92 4.68
N PHE A 116 -24.12 15.37 5.54
CA PHE A 116 -22.70 15.13 5.23
C PHE A 116 -22.58 14.10 4.09
N ALA A 117 -22.34 14.56 2.86
CA ALA A 117 -22.41 13.77 1.62
C ALA A 117 -21.20 12.82 1.40
N LEU A 118 -20.68 12.21 2.47
CA LEU A 118 -19.45 11.41 2.46
C LEU A 118 -19.64 9.95 2.91
N GLY A 119 -20.89 9.46 2.99
CA GLY A 119 -21.23 8.06 3.31
C GLY A 119 -21.41 7.16 2.08
N LEU A 120 -21.70 5.86 2.33
CA LEU A 120 -22.12 4.89 1.32
C LEU A 120 -23.45 5.33 0.68
N GLY A 121 -23.57 5.23 -0.64
CA GLY A 121 -24.81 5.52 -1.37
C GLY A 121 -25.99 4.70 -0.86
N ILE A 122 -25.79 3.41 -0.56
CA ILE A 122 -26.85 2.52 -0.09
C ILE A 122 -27.37 2.90 1.31
N THR A 123 -26.51 3.39 2.20
CA THR A 123 -26.91 3.82 3.55
C THR A 123 -27.83 5.04 3.49
N ARG A 124 -27.64 5.92 2.50
CA ARG A 124 -28.58 7.01 2.23
C ARG A 124 -29.97 6.53 1.81
N LEU A 125 -30.07 5.43 1.06
CA LEU A 125 -31.37 4.85 0.75
C LEU A 125 -32.06 4.36 2.02
N PHE A 126 -31.34 3.66 2.90
CA PHE A 126 -31.89 3.17 4.16
C PHE A 126 -32.34 4.32 5.07
N ASP A 127 -31.55 5.38 5.18
CA ASP A 127 -31.91 6.59 5.92
C ASP A 127 -33.23 7.18 5.43
N VAL A 128 -33.36 7.38 4.11
CA VAL A 128 -34.59 7.93 3.50
C VAL A 128 -35.78 7.02 3.76
N PHE A 129 -35.64 5.71 3.59
CA PHE A 129 -36.71 4.77 3.89
C PHE A 129 -37.08 4.73 5.38
N ALA A 130 -36.09 4.82 6.27
CA ALA A 130 -36.31 4.84 7.72
C ALA A 130 -37.11 6.08 8.16
N LEU A 131 -36.81 7.25 7.59
CA LEU A 131 -37.53 8.51 7.89
C LEU A 131 -38.98 8.50 7.39
N ASN A 132 -39.23 7.86 6.25
CA ASN A 132 -40.57 7.75 5.65
C ASN A 132 -41.38 6.55 6.19
N SER A 133 -40.80 5.76 7.08
CA SER A 133 -41.44 4.58 7.69
C SER A 133 -41.87 4.85 9.13
N GLN A 134 -42.93 4.18 9.58
CA GLN A 134 -43.40 4.21 10.96
C GLN A 134 -43.33 2.82 11.61
N GLY A 135 -43.26 2.80 12.94
CA GLY A 135 -43.28 1.56 13.73
C GLY A 135 -42.15 0.58 13.38
N GLY A 136 -42.49 -0.71 13.24
CA GLY A 136 -41.51 -1.78 13.01
C GLY A 136 -40.70 -1.65 11.71
N ALA A 137 -41.26 -1.03 10.67
CA ALA A 137 -40.54 -0.80 9.41
C ALA A 137 -39.36 0.16 9.57
N LYS A 138 -39.48 1.18 10.42
CA LYS A 138 -38.37 2.10 10.73
C LYS A 138 -37.21 1.37 11.41
N ILE A 139 -37.52 0.47 12.35
CA ILE A 139 -36.52 -0.34 13.06
C ILE A 139 -35.79 -1.26 12.08
N PHE A 140 -36.51 -1.85 11.12
CA PHE A 140 -35.92 -2.70 10.08
C PHE A 140 -34.87 -1.96 9.23
N TRP A 141 -35.20 -0.77 8.72
CA TRP A 141 -34.25 0.02 7.92
C TRP A 141 -33.02 0.46 8.72
N LEU A 142 -33.22 0.87 9.98
CA LEU A 142 -32.12 1.21 10.87
C LEU A 142 -31.22 -0.01 11.16
N ALA A 143 -31.80 -1.20 11.32
CA ALA A 143 -31.04 -2.42 11.51
C ALA A 143 -30.20 -2.81 10.27
N LEU A 144 -30.71 -2.57 9.05
CA LEU A 144 -29.96 -2.77 7.81
C LEU A 144 -28.77 -1.80 7.69
N ASP A 145 -28.95 -0.54 8.11
CA ASP A 145 -27.86 0.43 8.16
C ASP A 145 -26.73 -0.07 9.08
N PHE A 146 -27.04 -0.35 10.35
CA PHE A 146 -26.07 -0.90 11.30
C PHE A 146 -25.46 -2.23 10.85
N GLY A 147 -26.24 -3.09 10.19
CA GLY A 147 -25.75 -4.33 9.59
C GLY A 147 -24.69 -4.09 8.52
N THR A 148 -24.86 -3.06 7.70
CA THR A 148 -23.89 -2.65 6.67
C THR A 148 -22.60 -2.14 7.30
N LEU A 149 -22.69 -1.34 8.36
CA LEU A 149 -21.53 -0.88 9.14
C LEU A 149 -20.75 -2.06 9.72
N LEU A 150 -21.43 -3.01 10.37
CA LEU A 150 -20.81 -4.20 10.95
C LEU A 150 -20.14 -5.06 9.88
N ALA A 151 -20.78 -5.21 8.72
CA ALA A 151 -20.21 -5.94 7.58
C ALA A 151 -18.92 -5.29 7.08
N LEU A 152 -18.87 -3.96 6.96
CA LEU A 152 -17.65 -3.23 6.58
C LEU A 152 -16.54 -3.42 7.61
N VAL A 153 -16.83 -3.23 8.90
CA VAL A 153 -15.85 -3.44 9.98
C VAL A 153 -15.31 -4.87 9.95
N PHE A 154 -16.19 -5.85 9.75
CA PHE A 154 -15.81 -7.25 9.65
C PHE A 154 -14.93 -7.54 8.42
N LEU A 155 -15.24 -6.96 7.25
CA LEU A 155 -14.41 -7.05 6.05
C LEU A 155 -13.04 -6.40 6.27
N GLY A 156 -12.98 -5.23 6.91
CA GLY A 156 -11.73 -4.57 7.28
C GLY A 156 -10.86 -5.42 8.20
N PHE A 157 -11.48 -6.10 9.18
CA PHE A 157 -10.79 -7.00 10.10
C PHE A 157 -10.19 -8.20 9.37
N LEU A 158 -10.96 -8.84 8.50
CA LEU A 158 -10.51 -9.98 7.70
C LEU A 158 -9.45 -9.58 6.66
N ALA A 159 -9.60 -8.43 6.03
CA ALA A 159 -8.62 -7.85 5.12
C ALA A 159 -7.29 -7.58 5.85
N GLY A 160 -7.34 -7.06 7.07
CA GLY A 160 -6.16 -6.89 7.94
C GLY A 160 -5.49 -8.21 8.30
N LYS A 161 -6.27 -9.29 8.46
CA LYS A 161 -5.78 -10.68 8.60
C LYS A 161 -5.31 -11.31 7.28
N ARG A 162 -5.16 -10.52 6.21
CA ARG A 162 -4.69 -10.94 4.89
C ARG A 162 -5.61 -11.92 4.19
N HIS A 163 -6.90 -11.98 4.52
CA HIS A 163 -7.86 -12.76 3.73
C HIS A 163 -8.16 -12.04 2.41
N THR A 164 -7.60 -12.53 1.30
CA THR A 164 -7.72 -11.93 -0.03
C THR A 164 -9.15 -11.83 -0.52
N TRP A 165 -10.02 -12.77 -0.15
CA TRP A 165 -11.44 -12.73 -0.50
C TRP A 165 -12.17 -11.53 0.11
N ALA A 166 -11.76 -11.06 1.30
CA ALA A 166 -12.39 -9.91 1.95
C ALA A 166 -12.14 -8.62 1.18
N PHE A 167 -10.93 -8.45 0.65
CA PHE A 167 -10.60 -7.37 -0.28
C PHE A 167 -11.44 -7.45 -1.56
N LEU A 168 -11.60 -8.64 -2.14
CA LEU A 168 -12.37 -8.82 -3.37
C LEU A 168 -13.87 -8.52 -3.15
N ALA A 169 -14.46 -9.05 -2.08
CA ALA A 169 -15.83 -8.77 -1.70
C ALA A 169 -16.05 -7.27 -1.48
N GLY A 170 -15.13 -6.62 -0.76
CA GLY A 170 -15.14 -5.19 -0.54
C GLY A 170 -15.06 -4.36 -1.82
N LEU A 171 -14.18 -4.73 -2.75
CA LEU A 171 -14.06 -4.07 -4.07
C LEU A 171 -15.36 -4.16 -4.86
N ILE A 172 -16.01 -5.32 -4.87
CA ILE A 172 -17.27 -5.53 -5.60
C ILE A 172 -18.38 -4.68 -4.98
N LEU A 173 -18.56 -4.76 -3.65
CA LEU A 173 -19.58 -4.00 -2.93
C LEU A 173 -19.40 -2.49 -3.13
N LEU A 174 -18.17 -1.99 -2.99
CA LEU A 174 -17.87 -0.57 -3.13
C LEU A 174 -17.99 -0.10 -4.58
N ALA A 175 -17.68 -0.94 -5.57
CA ALA A 175 -17.87 -0.61 -6.97
C ALA A 175 -19.36 -0.49 -7.32
N LEU A 176 -20.20 -1.41 -6.83
CA LEU A 176 -21.65 -1.32 -6.98
C LEU A 176 -22.20 -0.05 -6.31
N ASP A 177 -21.72 0.27 -5.12
CA ASP A 177 -22.12 1.50 -4.42
C ASP A 177 -21.61 2.77 -5.13
N SER A 178 -20.46 2.71 -5.80
CA SER A 178 -19.95 3.80 -6.65
C SER A 178 -20.88 4.08 -7.84
N VAL A 179 -21.41 3.02 -8.46
CA VAL A 179 -22.41 3.17 -9.54
C VAL A 179 -23.68 3.82 -8.99
N LEU A 180 -24.14 3.37 -7.81
CA LEU A 180 -25.32 3.94 -7.15
C LEU A 180 -25.10 5.42 -6.79
N THR A 181 -23.97 5.79 -6.19
CA THR A 181 -23.66 7.18 -5.82
C THR A 181 -23.53 8.09 -7.05
N GLY A 182 -22.99 7.58 -8.16
CA GLY A 182 -22.98 8.28 -9.44
C GLY A 182 -24.40 8.53 -9.97
N PHE A 183 -25.28 7.54 -9.89
CA PHE A 183 -26.69 7.69 -10.26
C PHE A 183 -27.43 8.70 -9.37
N LEU A 184 -27.11 8.72 -8.07
CA LEU A 184 -27.61 9.69 -7.10
C LEU A 184 -26.93 11.08 -7.21
N GLN A 185 -26.05 11.29 -8.21
CA GLN A 185 -25.32 12.54 -8.47
C GLN A 185 -24.50 13.07 -7.28
N MET A 186 -24.03 12.16 -6.41
CA MET A 186 -23.23 12.51 -5.23
C MET A 186 -21.75 12.59 -5.59
N TRP A 187 -21.33 13.63 -6.31
CA TRP A 187 -19.98 13.75 -6.88
C TRP A 187 -18.85 13.65 -5.85
N ILE A 188 -19.03 14.24 -4.67
CA ILE A 188 -18.03 14.18 -3.59
C ILE A 188 -17.90 12.75 -3.05
N SER A 189 -19.02 12.08 -2.80
CA SER A 189 -19.01 10.67 -2.37
C SER A 189 -18.40 9.78 -3.45
N LEU A 190 -18.76 9.97 -4.72
CA LEU A 190 -18.21 9.22 -5.84
C LEU A 190 -16.68 9.35 -5.92
N ALA A 191 -16.15 10.57 -5.76
CA ALA A 191 -14.71 10.78 -5.76
C ALA A 191 -14.01 10.03 -4.61
N LEU A 192 -14.57 10.07 -3.40
CA LEU A 192 -14.06 9.31 -2.26
C LEU A 192 -14.11 7.79 -2.51
N HIS A 193 -15.19 7.30 -3.11
CA HIS A 193 -15.35 5.89 -3.45
C HIS A 193 -14.31 5.41 -4.46
N VAL A 194 -14.07 6.19 -5.52
CA VAL A 194 -13.01 5.88 -6.50
C VAL A 194 -11.63 5.84 -5.84
N PHE A 195 -11.36 6.77 -4.93
CA PHE A 195 -10.10 6.77 -4.19
C PHE A 195 -9.96 5.57 -3.25
N ALA A 196 -11.03 5.23 -2.52
CA ALA A 196 -11.07 4.06 -1.66
C ALA A 196 -10.92 2.76 -2.45
N LEU A 197 -11.58 2.63 -3.62
CA LEU A 197 -11.42 1.50 -4.54
C LEU A 197 -9.95 1.31 -4.96
N PHE A 198 -9.29 2.41 -5.35
CA PHE A 198 -7.87 2.37 -5.71
C PHE A 198 -7.01 1.86 -4.54
N ALA A 199 -7.23 2.38 -3.34
CA ALA A 199 -6.44 2.02 -2.17
C ALA A 199 -6.70 0.57 -1.70
N ILE A 200 -7.95 0.11 -1.72
CA ILE A 200 -8.32 -1.29 -1.42
C ILE A 200 -7.70 -2.22 -2.47
N PHE A 201 -7.73 -1.83 -3.75
CA PHE A 201 -7.10 -2.61 -4.83
C PHE A 201 -5.57 -2.69 -4.67
N ALA A 202 -4.91 -1.60 -4.25
CA ALA A 202 -3.49 -1.61 -3.92
C ALA A 202 -3.19 -2.59 -2.76
N GLY A 203 -4.02 -2.59 -1.72
CA GLY A 203 -3.93 -3.55 -0.61
C GLY A 203 -4.17 -5.00 -1.04
N PHE A 204 -5.14 -5.23 -1.94
CA PHE A 204 -5.41 -6.55 -2.51
C PHE A 204 -4.22 -7.12 -3.28
N LYS A 205 -3.61 -6.33 -4.17
CA LYS A 205 -2.41 -6.74 -4.92
C LYS A 205 -1.26 -7.05 -3.96
N ALA A 206 -1.06 -6.22 -2.94
CA ALA A 206 -0.05 -6.44 -1.92
C ALA A 206 -0.29 -7.75 -1.14
N CYS A 207 -1.53 -8.01 -0.76
CA CYS A 207 -1.92 -9.23 -0.05
C CYS A 207 -1.70 -10.48 -0.90
N ARG A 208 -2.02 -10.44 -2.20
CA ARG A 208 -1.75 -11.55 -3.13
C ARG A 208 -0.26 -11.80 -3.32
N ALA A 209 0.54 -10.74 -3.47
CA ALA A 209 1.99 -10.86 -3.60
C ALA A 209 2.65 -11.43 -2.33
N SER A 210 2.08 -11.18 -1.14
CA SER A 210 2.60 -11.75 0.12
C SER A 210 2.35 -13.26 0.29
N ARG A 211 1.51 -13.85 -0.56
CA ARG A 211 1.10 -15.27 -0.53
C ARG A 211 1.72 -16.10 -1.66
N ALA A 212 2.39 -15.45 -2.62
CA ALA A 212 3.07 -16.06 -3.76
C ALA A 212 4.54 -16.30 -3.42
#